data_AF-A0A816DV60-F1
#
_entry.id   AF-A0A816DV60-F1
#
_cell.length_a   1.000
_cell.length_b   1.000
_cell.length_c   1.000
_cell.angle_alpha   90.00
_cell.angle_beta   90.00
_cell.angle_gamma   90.00
#
_symmetry.space_group_name_H-M   'P 1'
#
loop_
_entity.id
_entity.type
_entity.pdbx_description
1 polymer ?
#
loop_
_entity_poly.entity_id
_entity_poly.type
_entity_poly.pdbx_seq_one_letter_code
_entity_poly.pdbx_strand_id
1 'polypeptide(L)'
;RHYLYGIYTGFQWQCVEYARRWLLLRKSSIFKDISSACDMWRGLTYIERVTDGTQFPLRPVPNGSPEPPVKDSILIYRRSLRMPFGHVAIITDVVSDHVHVAEQNHLHQYWAGDYARRVPIRFENGRYYIDDVDQVFGWMVIEDNGQLRPFEESMRDQILQQYIHRQPTGLFTRLFTSNRNQQS
;
A
#
# COMPACT_ATOMS: atom_id res chain seq x y z
N ARG A 1 2.81 -14.64 -3.68
CA ARG A 1 2.20 -13.83 -2.61
C ARG A 1 3.32 -13.43 -1.66
N HIS A 2 3.34 -12.18 -1.19
CA HIS A 2 4.31 -11.69 -0.22
C HIS A 2 3.66 -11.57 1.16
N TYR A 3 4.42 -11.92 2.19
CA TYR A 3 4.03 -11.79 3.58
C TYR A 3 5.17 -11.16 4.39
N LEU A 4 4.84 -10.28 5.32
CA LEU A 4 5.78 -9.69 6.25
C LEU A 4 5.19 -9.78 7.67
N TYR A 5 5.91 -10.40 8.60
CA TYR A 5 5.43 -10.67 9.97
C TYR A 5 4.09 -11.43 10.00
N GLY A 6 3.85 -12.32 9.02
CA GLY A 6 2.60 -13.05 8.87
C GLY A 6 1.47 -12.26 8.20
N ILE A 7 1.66 -10.97 7.91
CA ILE A 7 0.66 -10.11 7.25
C ILE A 7 0.83 -10.21 5.74
N TYR A 8 -0.25 -10.48 5.01
CA TYR A 8 -0.25 -10.43 3.55
C TYR A 8 -0.05 -9.00 3.05
N THR A 9 1.03 -8.76 2.30
CA THR A 9 1.26 -7.42 1.73
C THR A 9 0.81 -7.32 0.28
N GLY A 10 0.73 -8.42 -0.48
CA GLY A 10 0.29 -8.40 -1.88
C GLY A 10 0.97 -9.43 -2.78
N PHE A 11 0.86 -9.28 -4.09
CA PHE A 11 1.62 -10.09 -5.06
C PHE A 11 3.00 -9.48 -5.31
N GLN A 12 4.03 -10.32 -5.27
CA GLN A 12 5.40 -9.92 -5.61
C GLN A 12 5.46 -9.59 -7.11
N TRP A 13 5.99 -8.46 -7.57
CA TRP A 13 6.36 -7.23 -6.85
C TRP A 13 5.52 -6.07 -7.41
N GLN A 14 4.23 -6.08 -7.11
CA GLN A 14 3.26 -5.13 -7.63
C GLN A 14 3.25 -3.82 -6.83
N CYS A 15 2.79 -2.73 -7.47
CA CYS A 15 2.68 -1.42 -6.85
C CYS A 15 1.83 -1.42 -5.56
N VAL A 16 0.71 -2.15 -5.57
CA VAL A 16 -0.17 -2.29 -4.39
C VAL A 16 0.53 -3.04 -3.25
N GLU A 17 1.37 -4.03 -3.59
CA GLU A 17 2.17 -4.76 -2.58
C GLU A 17 3.16 -3.83 -1.89
N TYR A 18 3.89 -3.03 -2.68
CA TYR A 18 4.85 -2.08 -2.16
C TYR A 18 4.18 -1.03 -1.27
N ALA A 19 3.09 -0.42 -1.72
CA ALA A 19 2.37 0.60 -0.96
C ALA A 19 1.88 0.05 0.39
N ARG A 20 1.32 -1.17 0.41
CA ARG A 20 0.86 -1.81 1.65
C ARG A 20 2.02 -2.11 2.60
N ARG A 21 3.13 -2.64 2.07
CA ARG A 21 4.33 -2.94 2.86
C ARG A 21 5.00 -1.67 3.40
N TRP A 22 5.02 -0.59 2.62
CA TRP A 22 5.55 0.70 3.06
C TRP A 22 4.75 1.24 4.24
N LEU A 23 3.42 1.23 4.15
CA LEU A 23 2.55 1.66 5.26
C LEU A 23 2.74 0.78 6.49
N LEU A 24 2.89 -0.54 6.31
CA LEU A 24 3.15 -1.44 7.43
C LEU A 24 4.44 -1.04 8.14
N LEU A 25 5.54 -0.90 7.41
CA LEU A 25 6.85 -0.60 7.99
C LEU A 25 6.94 0.81 8.56
N ARG A 26 6.41 1.82 7.87
CA ARG A 26 6.60 3.24 8.21
C ARG A 26 5.51 3.81 9.09
N LYS A 27 4.33 3.19 9.10
CA LYS A 27 3.13 3.70 9.77
C LYS A 27 2.44 2.66 10.65
N SER A 28 2.97 1.43 10.76
CA SER A 28 2.36 0.31 11.51
C SER A 28 0.95 -0.05 11.04
N SER A 29 0.60 0.34 9.82
CA SER A 29 -0.78 0.30 9.32
C SER A 29 -0.87 -0.30 7.92
N ILE A 30 -2.02 -0.84 7.56
CA ILE A 30 -2.29 -1.37 6.22
C ILE A 30 -3.62 -0.84 5.70
N PHE A 31 -3.85 -0.99 4.39
CA PHE A 31 -5.17 -0.83 3.80
C PHE A 31 -5.76 -2.18 3.41
N LYS A 32 -7.10 -2.23 3.32
CA LYS A 32 -7.89 -3.39 2.90
C LYS A 32 -7.47 -3.93 1.53
N ASP A 33 -7.97 -5.11 1.16
CA ASP A 33 -7.72 -5.62 -0.19
C ASP A 33 -8.42 -4.78 -1.27
N ILE A 34 -7.71 -4.60 -2.39
CA ILE A 34 -8.15 -3.80 -3.54
C ILE A 34 -7.90 -4.65 -4.79
N SER A 35 -8.84 -4.64 -5.74
CA SER A 35 -8.75 -5.34 -7.03
C SER A 35 -7.72 -4.71 -7.98
N SER A 36 -7.70 -3.39 -8.10
CA SER A 36 -6.75 -2.67 -8.95
C SER A 36 -6.29 -1.35 -8.32
N ALA A 37 -5.09 -0.88 -8.63
CA ALA A 37 -4.50 0.29 -8.00
C ALA A 37 -5.37 1.56 -8.16
N CYS A 38 -6.00 1.76 -9.33
CA CYS A 38 -6.90 2.90 -9.50
C CYS A 38 -8.18 2.82 -8.67
N ASP A 39 -8.67 1.62 -8.32
CA ASP A 39 -9.88 1.46 -7.51
C ASP A 39 -9.67 1.98 -6.09
N MET A 40 -8.42 2.14 -5.65
CA MET A 40 -8.07 2.79 -4.38
C MET A 40 -8.71 4.17 -4.27
N TRP A 41 -8.72 4.97 -5.36
CA TRP A 41 -9.23 6.34 -5.36
C TRP A 41 -10.65 6.51 -4.78
N ARG A 42 -11.53 5.54 -5.07
CA ARG A 42 -12.93 5.55 -4.59
C ARG A 42 -13.17 4.56 -3.47
N GLY A 43 -12.43 3.45 -3.47
CA GLY A 43 -12.69 2.33 -2.58
C GLY A 43 -12.01 2.46 -1.23
N LEU A 44 -10.94 3.25 -1.12
CA LEU A 44 -10.12 3.30 0.08
C LEU A 44 -10.41 4.56 0.92
N THR A 45 -10.86 4.34 2.16
CA THR A 45 -11.33 5.41 3.05
C THR A 45 -10.53 5.54 4.34
N TYR A 46 -9.73 4.52 4.69
CA TYR A 46 -8.84 4.55 5.85
C TYR A 46 -7.67 3.57 5.66
N ILE A 47 -6.61 3.78 6.45
CA ILE A 47 -5.64 2.73 6.80
C ILE A 47 -5.91 2.30 8.25
N GLU A 48 -5.59 1.07 8.60
CA GLU A 48 -5.80 0.52 9.94
C GLU A 48 -4.49 0.04 10.54
N ARG A 49 -4.22 0.44 11.79
CA ARG A 49 -3.04 -0.01 12.52
C ARG A 49 -3.19 -1.47 12.93
N VAL A 50 -2.16 -2.25 12.66
CA VAL A 50 -2.22 -3.71 12.81
C VAL A 50 -2.15 -4.19 14.26
N THR A 51 -1.74 -3.32 15.20
CA THR A 51 -1.54 -3.67 16.62
C THR A 51 -2.75 -3.40 17.51
N ASP A 52 -3.62 -2.48 17.11
CA ASP A 52 -4.76 -2.04 17.94
C ASP A 52 -6.06 -1.80 17.14
N GLY A 53 -6.03 -1.93 15.81
CA GLY A 53 -7.21 -1.73 14.96
C GLY A 53 -7.63 -0.27 14.78
N THR A 54 -6.82 0.69 15.25
CA THR A 54 -7.11 2.11 15.07
C THR A 54 -7.13 2.47 13.59
N GLN A 55 -8.24 3.06 13.14
CA GLN A 55 -8.41 3.50 11.76
C GLN A 55 -8.06 4.97 11.61
N PHE A 56 -7.26 5.27 10.58
CA PHE A 56 -6.86 6.63 10.20
C PHE A 56 -7.53 6.97 8.87
N PRO A 57 -8.45 7.96 8.85
CA PRO A 57 -9.13 8.36 7.63
C PRO A 57 -8.15 8.77 6.53
N LEU A 58 -8.53 8.46 5.30
CA LEU A 58 -7.85 8.90 4.10
C LEU A 58 -8.71 9.94 3.40
N ARG A 59 -8.19 11.17 3.29
CA ARG A 59 -8.84 12.25 2.59
C ARG A 59 -8.29 12.38 1.17
N PRO A 60 -9.09 12.16 0.12
CA PRO A 60 -8.64 12.34 -1.25
C PRO A 60 -8.51 13.82 -1.60
N VAL A 61 -7.34 14.21 -2.08
CA VAL A 61 -7.05 15.55 -2.62
C VAL A 61 -6.85 15.41 -4.13
N PRO A 62 -7.79 15.89 -4.98
CA PRO A 62 -7.72 15.69 -6.41
C PRO A 62 -6.54 16.46 -7.03
N ASN A 63 -5.97 15.94 -8.11
CA ASN A 63 -4.97 16.67 -8.88
C ASN A 63 -5.58 17.98 -9.42
N GLY A 64 -4.89 19.12 -9.28
CA GLY A 64 -5.45 20.45 -9.53
C GLY A 64 -6.18 21.07 -8.33
N SER A 65 -5.99 20.53 -7.12
CA SER A 65 -6.46 21.12 -5.86
C SER A 65 -5.67 22.38 -5.49
N PRO A 66 -6.27 23.36 -4.77
CA PRO A 66 -5.51 24.44 -4.13
C PRO A 66 -4.62 23.94 -2.98
N GLU A 67 -4.90 22.75 -2.44
CA GLU A 67 -4.04 22.12 -1.44
C GLU A 67 -2.80 21.50 -2.12
N PRO A 68 -1.58 21.67 -1.59
CA PRO A 68 -0.37 21.05 -2.14
C PRO A 68 -0.28 19.56 -1.82
N PRO A 69 0.54 18.80 -2.56
CA PRO A 69 0.95 17.44 -2.18
C PRO A 69 1.57 17.42 -0.78
N VAL A 70 1.31 16.35 -0.04
CA VAL A 70 1.81 16.18 1.33
C VAL A 70 2.65 14.92 1.41
N LYS A 71 3.77 15.00 2.14
CA LYS A 71 4.62 13.85 2.45
C LYS A 71 3.81 12.73 3.11
N ASP A 72 4.22 11.50 2.84
CA ASP A 72 3.60 10.25 3.31
C ASP A 72 2.18 10.01 2.77
N SER A 73 1.74 10.77 1.77
CA SER A 73 0.46 10.56 1.08
C SER A 73 0.54 9.43 0.04
N ILE A 74 -0.60 8.81 -0.23
CA ILE A 74 -0.73 7.76 -1.24
C ILE A 74 -1.12 8.40 -2.58
N LEU A 75 -0.23 8.35 -3.58
CA LEU A 75 -0.45 8.89 -4.92
C LEU A 75 -1.13 7.86 -5.81
N ILE A 76 -2.27 8.19 -6.41
CA ILE A 76 -3.06 7.26 -7.24
C ILE A 76 -3.13 7.74 -8.69
N TYR A 77 -2.77 6.84 -9.61
CA TYR A 77 -2.84 7.06 -11.05
C TYR A 77 -4.09 6.42 -11.66
N ARG A 78 -4.58 7.05 -12.73
CA ARG A 78 -5.66 6.55 -13.58
C ARG A 78 -5.18 5.38 -14.41
N ARG A 79 -6.13 4.64 -14.97
CA ARG A 79 -5.83 3.64 -16.00
C ARG A 79 -5.29 4.34 -17.24
N SER A 80 -4.26 3.76 -17.84
CA SER A 80 -3.73 4.14 -19.15
C SER A 80 -3.43 2.88 -19.97
N LEU A 81 -3.03 3.04 -21.23
CA LEU A 81 -2.59 1.90 -22.05
C LEU A 81 -1.37 1.18 -21.44
N ARG A 82 -0.47 1.91 -20.77
CA ARG A 82 0.70 1.35 -20.09
C ARG A 82 0.37 0.79 -18.70
N MET A 83 -0.65 1.35 -18.05
CA MET A 83 -1.09 1.00 -16.70
C MET A 83 -2.58 0.62 -16.71
N PRO A 84 -2.96 -0.56 -17.25
CA PRO A 84 -4.37 -0.94 -17.41
C PRO A 84 -5.10 -1.11 -16.05
N PHE A 85 -4.37 -1.31 -14.97
CA PHE A 85 -4.89 -1.42 -13.60
C PHE A 85 -4.74 -0.11 -12.79
N GLY A 86 -4.33 0.97 -13.46
CA GLY A 86 -3.81 2.16 -12.81
C GLY A 86 -2.49 1.89 -12.11
N HIS A 87 -2.09 2.79 -11.22
CA HIS A 87 -0.87 2.67 -10.47
C HIS A 87 -0.96 3.38 -9.12
N VAL A 88 -0.12 2.97 -8.18
CA VAL A 88 -0.03 3.56 -6.84
C VAL A 88 1.43 3.75 -6.45
N ALA A 89 1.71 4.91 -5.88
CA ALA A 89 3.01 5.27 -5.33
C ALA A 89 2.86 5.93 -3.96
N ILE A 90 3.94 6.03 -3.21
CA ILE A 90 3.99 6.79 -1.95
C ILE A 90 4.81 8.05 -2.17
N ILE A 91 4.26 9.22 -1.81
CA ILE A 91 5.00 10.48 -1.78
C ILE A 91 5.91 10.45 -0.55
N THR A 92 7.21 10.25 -0.73
CA THR A 92 8.17 10.17 0.38
C THR A 92 8.73 11.52 0.78
N ASP A 93 8.67 12.50 -0.13
CA ASP A 93 9.07 13.87 0.14
C ASP A 93 8.40 14.85 -0.83
N VAL A 94 8.29 16.11 -0.41
CA VAL A 94 7.76 17.20 -1.22
C VAL A 94 8.81 18.31 -1.28
N VAL A 95 9.34 18.54 -2.47
CA VAL A 95 10.31 19.58 -2.77
C VAL A 95 9.62 20.66 -3.62
N SER A 96 10.24 21.83 -3.76
CA SER A 96 9.61 23.01 -4.39
C SER A 96 8.98 22.77 -5.77
N ASP A 97 9.62 21.95 -6.62
CA ASP A 97 9.27 21.74 -8.02
C ASP A 97 8.92 20.27 -8.35
N HIS A 98 8.98 19.37 -7.37
CA HIS A 98 8.69 17.94 -7.57
C HIS A 98 8.37 17.23 -6.26
N VAL A 99 7.70 16.08 -6.37
CA VAL A 99 7.62 15.09 -5.30
C VAL A 99 8.65 13.98 -5.52
N HIS A 100 9.20 13.45 -4.43
CA HIS A 100 9.84 12.15 -4.43
C HIS A 100 8.78 11.06 -4.28
N VAL A 101 8.80 10.07 -5.17
CA VAL A 101 7.89 8.93 -5.09
C VAL A 101 8.65 7.63 -4.93
N ALA A 102 8.16 6.77 -4.04
CA ALA A 102 8.63 5.41 -3.87
C ALA A 102 7.53 4.43 -4.30
N GLU A 103 7.89 3.49 -5.18
CA GLU A 103 6.93 2.60 -5.86
C GLU A 103 7.62 1.38 -6.48
N GLN A 104 6.88 0.30 -6.72
CA GLN A 104 7.33 -0.83 -7.53
C GLN A 104 6.40 -1.06 -8.71
N ASN A 105 6.85 -1.83 -9.70
CA ASN A 105 6.11 -2.12 -10.93
C ASN A 105 5.81 -0.87 -11.78
N HIS A 106 6.70 0.12 -11.73
CA HIS A 106 6.72 1.26 -12.65
C HIS A 106 8.00 1.23 -13.50
N LEU A 107 9.17 1.41 -12.87
CA LEU A 107 10.48 1.17 -13.47
C LEU A 107 11.18 0.01 -12.74
N HIS A 108 12.10 -0.66 -13.43
CA HIS A 108 12.84 -1.82 -12.91
C HIS A 108 14.33 -1.54 -12.65
N GLN A 109 14.71 -0.28 -12.61
CA GLN A 109 16.07 0.16 -12.33
C GLN A 109 16.32 0.28 -10.82
N TYR A 110 17.59 0.14 -10.40
CA TYR A 110 18.00 0.45 -9.03
C TYR A 110 17.78 1.93 -8.71
N TRP A 111 17.41 2.21 -7.47
CA TRP A 111 17.21 3.58 -7.00
C TRP A 111 18.55 4.16 -6.58
N ALA A 112 18.79 5.42 -6.95
CA ALA A 112 20.00 6.14 -6.54
C ALA A 112 19.91 6.65 -5.08
N GLY A 113 18.73 6.56 -4.44
CA GLY A 113 18.45 7.03 -3.10
C GLY A 113 17.24 6.33 -2.49
N ASP A 114 16.50 7.04 -1.64
CA ASP A 114 15.31 6.54 -0.92
C ASP A 114 13.98 6.73 -1.69
N TYR A 115 14.06 7.14 -2.96
CA TYR A 115 12.93 7.30 -3.87
C TYR A 115 13.21 6.66 -5.23
N ALA A 116 12.15 6.24 -5.91
CA ALA A 116 12.20 5.63 -7.24
C ALA A 116 12.30 6.69 -8.35
N ARG A 117 11.49 7.75 -8.23
CA ARG A 117 11.41 8.83 -9.23
C ARG A 117 11.17 10.19 -8.58
N ARG A 118 11.51 11.23 -9.33
CA ARG A 118 11.10 12.62 -9.11
C ARG A 118 9.95 12.91 -10.06
N VAL A 119 8.80 13.33 -9.55
CA VAL A 119 7.63 13.66 -10.37
C VAL A 119 7.36 15.16 -10.26
N PRO A 120 7.38 15.91 -11.37
CA PRO A 120 7.20 17.36 -11.33
C PRO A 120 5.92 17.81 -10.65
N ILE A 121 6.00 18.93 -9.94
CA ILE A 121 4.85 19.69 -9.44
C ILE A 121 4.77 20.97 -10.27
N ARG A 122 3.57 21.26 -10.77
CA ARG A 122 3.25 22.52 -11.44
C ARG A 122 2.21 23.28 -10.61
N PHE A 123 2.49 24.54 -10.31
CA PHE A 123 1.55 25.44 -9.66
C PHE A 123 1.05 26.48 -10.66
N GLU A 124 -0.23 26.45 -10.98
CA GLU A 124 -0.85 27.35 -11.98
C GLU A 124 -2.23 27.78 -11.49
N ASN A 125 -2.54 29.08 -11.59
CA ASN A 125 -3.85 29.64 -11.26
C ASN A 125 -4.34 29.24 -9.85
N GLY A 126 -3.43 29.21 -8.87
CA GLY A 126 -3.75 28.85 -7.49
C GLY A 126 -3.97 27.35 -7.26
N ARG A 127 -3.54 26.48 -8.18
CA ARG A 127 -3.76 25.02 -8.13
C ARG A 127 -2.48 24.24 -8.31
N TYR A 128 -2.33 23.16 -7.56
CA TYR A 128 -1.20 22.24 -7.63
C TYR A 128 -1.52 21.04 -8.52
N TYR A 129 -0.60 20.73 -9.42
CA TYR A 129 -0.65 19.57 -10.30
C TYR A 129 0.59 18.72 -10.08
N ILE A 130 0.42 17.43 -9.80
CA ILE A 130 1.47 16.43 -10.03
C ILE A 130 1.41 16.09 -11.52
N ASP A 131 2.45 16.49 -12.24
CA ASP A 131 2.51 16.51 -13.71
C ASP A 131 3.42 15.41 -14.21
N ASP A 132 2.85 14.21 -14.35
CA ASP A 132 3.53 13.01 -14.85
C ASP A 132 3.01 12.64 -16.24
N VAL A 133 3.76 11.77 -16.93
CA VAL A 133 3.36 11.23 -18.25
C VAL A 133 2.08 10.40 -18.20
N ASP A 134 1.78 9.78 -17.05
CA ASP A 134 0.53 9.06 -16.80
C ASP A 134 -0.41 9.91 -15.94
N GLN A 135 -1.71 9.85 -16.24
CA GLN A 135 -2.68 10.73 -15.58
C GLN A 135 -2.88 10.35 -14.10
N VAL A 136 -2.77 11.36 -13.23
CA VAL A 136 -3.00 11.22 -11.79
C VAL A 136 -4.46 11.52 -11.42
N PHE A 137 -5.06 10.73 -10.52
CA PHE A 137 -6.32 11.11 -9.88
C PHE A 137 -6.09 12.20 -8.83
N GLY A 138 -5.11 11.97 -7.96
CA GLY A 138 -4.71 12.84 -6.87
C GLY A 138 -3.91 12.05 -5.83
N TRP A 139 -3.80 12.59 -4.64
CA TRP A 139 -3.16 11.94 -3.50
C TRP A 139 -4.13 11.81 -2.33
N MET A 140 -3.98 10.76 -1.52
CA MET A 140 -4.73 10.56 -0.29
C MET A 140 -3.88 10.96 0.90
N VAL A 141 -4.34 11.98 1.62
CA VAL A 141 -3.73 12.44 2.87
C VAL A 141 -4.23 11.55 4.01
N ILE A 142 -3.31 11.09 4.86
CA ILE A 142 -3.65 10.31 6.05
C ILE A 142 -3.93 11.27 7.21
N GLU A 143 -5.14 11.23 7.74
CA GLU A 143 -5.53 12.06 8.88
C GLU A 143 -5.24 11.31 10.18
N ASP A 144 -4.05 11.51 10.73
CA ASP A 144 -3.57 10.74 11.87
C ASP A 144 -3.46 11.49 13.19
N ASN A 145 -3.55 12.82 13.17
CA ASN A 145 -3.36 13.68 14.33
C ASN A 145 -2.06 13.34 15.09
N GLY A 146 -0.99 12.97 14.37
CA GLY A 146 0.32 12.65 14.94
C GLY A 146 0.41 11.29 15.66
N GLN A 147 -0.58 10.42 15.48
CA GLN A 147 -0.59 9.11 16.14
C GLN A 147 0.20 8.04 15.38
N LEU A 148 0.45 8.18 14.07
CA LEU A 148 1.17 7.14 13.33
C LEU A 148 2.63 7.05 13.75
N ARG A 149 3.13 5.81 13.78
CA ARG A 149 4.50 5.49 14.16
C ARG A 149 5.05 4.37 13.27
N PRO A 150 6.37 4.31 13.05
CA PRO A 150 7.01 3.17 12.42
C PRO A 150 6.70 1.86 13.17
N PHE A 151 6.69 0.76 12.43
CA PHE A 151 6.56 -0.56 13.03
C PHE A 151 7.90 -1.02 13.58
N GLU A 152 7.93 -1.35 14.87
CA GLU A 152 9.11 -1.90 15.54
C GLU A 152 8.98 -3.41 15.70
N GLU A 153 10.11 -4.12 15.67
CA GLU A 153 10.14 -5.58 15.81
C GLU A 153 9.57 -6.06 17.16
N SER A 154 9.69 -5.24 18.21
CA SER A 154 9.07 -5.45 19.52
C SER A 154 7.54 -5.48 19.50
N MET A 155 6.91 -4.92 18.45
CA MET A 155 5.45 -4.86 18.30
C MET A 155 4.87 -6.11 17.62
N ARG A 156 5.69 -7.08 17.20
CA ARG A 156 5.23 -8.27 16.45
C ARG A 156 4.17 -9.07 17.19
N ASP A 157 4.34 -9.28 18.49
CA ASP A 157 3.39 -10.05 19.29
C ASP A 157 2.07 -9.29 19.56
N GLN A 158 2.01 -8.00 19.21
CA GLN A 158 0.82 -7.17 19.30
C GLN A 158 -0.02 -7.20 18.03
N ILE A 159 0.47 -7.80 16.92
CA ILE A 159 -0.30 -7.87 15.68
C ILE A 159 -1.61 -8.63 15.93
N LEU A 160 -2.74 -7.98 15.63
CA LEU A 160 -4.06 -8.56 15.78
C LEU A 160 -4.19 -9.82 14.90
N GLN A 161 -4.75 -10.89 15.47
CA GLN A 161 -4.83 -12.20 14.82
C GLN A 161 -5.55 -12.18 13.46
N GLN A 162 -6.48 -11.24 13.26
CA GLN A 162 -7.18 -11.07 11.98
C GLN A 162 -6.24 -10.74 10.81
N TYR A 163 -5.05 -10.18 11.08
CA TYR A 163 -4.06 -9.86 10.07
C TYR A 163 -3.07 -10.99 9.79
N ILE A 164 -2.96 -11.94 10.72
CA ILE A 164 -2.02 -13.05 10.61
C ILE A 164 -2.60 -14.11 9.67
N HIS A 165 -2.00 -14.20 8.49
CA HIS A 165 -2.28 -15.26 7.54
C HIS A 165 -1.41 -16.47 7.87
N ARG A 166 -1.99 -17.43 8.59
CA ARG A 166 -1.34 -18.72 8.77
C ARG A 166 -1.28 -19.41 7.41
N GLN A 167 -0.08 -19.66 6.91
CA GLN A 167 0.09 -20.68 5.87
C GLN A 167 -0.49 -21.98 6.45
N PRO A 168 -1.35 -22.72 5.74
CA PRO A 168 -1.72 -24.04 6.20
C PRO A 168 -0.44 -24.88 6.24
N THR A 169 0.08 -25.10 7.44
CA THR A 169 1.08 -26.13 7.70
C THR A 169 0.46 -27.45 7.23
N GLY A 170 1.10 -28.06 6.21
CA GLY A 170 0.87 -29.37 5.58
C GLY A 170 -0.43 -30.12 5.90
N LEU A 171 -1.10 -30.60 4.84
CA LEU A 171 -2.22 -31.54 4.94
C LEU A 171 -2.03 -32.54 6.10
N PHE A 172 -2.95 -32.53 7.06
CA PHE A 172 -3.19 -33.72 7.86
C PHE A 172 -3.69 -34.79 6.90
N THR A 173 -2.80 -35.68 6.47
CA THR A 173 -3.21 -36.94 5.85
C THR A 173 -3.98 -37.69 6.93
N ARG A 174 -5.32 -37.69 6.86
CA ARG A 174 -6.09 -38.75 7.52
C ARG A 174 -5.72 -40.03 6.79
N LEU A 175 -4.72 -40.74 7.32
CA LEU A 175 -4.56 -42.17 7.09
C LEU A 175 -5.82 -42.82 7.63
N PHE A 176 -6.82 -43.02 6.78
CA PHE A 176 -7.88 -43.95 7.09
C PHE A 176 -7.23 -45.32 7.17
N THR A 177 -7.11 -45.83 8.40
CA THR A 177 -6.85 -47.23 8.70
C THR A 177 -7.95 -48.07 8.05
N SER A 178 -7.63 -48.79 6.97
CA SER A 178 -8.44 -49.91 6.54
C SER A 178 -8.23 -51.04 7.56
N ASN A 179 -9.18 -51.18 8.48
CA ASN A 179 -9.24 -52.37 9.31
C ASN A 179 -9.47 -53.58 8.40
N ARG A 180 -8.50 -54.50 8.44
CA ARG A 180 -8.66 -55.87 7.98
C ARG A 180 -9.77 -56.58 8.77
N ASN A 181 -10.42 -57.49 8.05
CA ASN A 181 -11.08 -58.72 8.50
C ASN A 181 -12.43 -58.61 9.21
N GLN A 182 -13.45 -59.18 8.55
CA GLN A 182 -14.06 -60.40 9.08
C GLN A 182 -14.54 -61.29 7.92
N GLN A 183 -13.96 -62.49 7.86
CA GLN A 183 -14.54 -63.67 7.22
C GLN A 183 -15.65 -64.20 8.15
N SER A 184 -16.80 -64.54 7.56
CA SER A 184 -17.52 -65.81 7.77
C SER A 184 -18.67 -65.89 6.76
#